data_AF-U1MK95-F1
#
_entry.id   AF-U1MK95-F1
#
_cell.length_a   1.000
_cell.length_b   1.000
_cell.length_c   1.000
_cell.angle_alpha   90.00
_cell.angle_beta   90.00
_cell.angle_gamma   90.00
#
_symmetry.space_group_name_H-M   'P 1'
#
loop_
_entity.id
_entity.type
_entity.pdbx_description
1 polymer ?
#
loop_
_entity_poly.entity_id
_entity_poly.type
_entity_poly.pdbx_seq_one_letter_code
_entity_poly.pdbx_strand_id
1 'polypeptide(L)'
;EAAFAATESVPPGLTLVILAITLVSVVDAYWMAGRLNSGDQPTPPSSSSETDATTTESSTQECPNCGREIDGELTFCHWCTTRVDENG
;
A
#
# COMPACT_ATOMS: atom_id res chain seq x y z
N GLU A 1 -23.46 3.17 27.54
CA GLU A 1 -22.74 2.10 28.28
C GLU A 1 -22.81 0.68 27.68
N ALA A 2 -23.48 0.42 26.55
CA ALA A 2 -23.62 -0.95 26.02
C ALA A 2 -22.34 -1.57 25.41
N ALA A 3 -21.38 -0.75 24.98
CA ALA A 3 -20.15 -1.22 24.35
C ALA A 3 -19.23 -2.01 25.31
N PHE A 4 -19.31 -1.75 26.62
CA PHE A 4 -18.43 -2.38 27.62
C PHE A 4 -18.95 -3.75 28.08
N ALA A 5 -20.27 -3.96 28.08
CA ALA A 5 -20.87 -5.26 28.40
C ALA A 5 -20.55 -6.33 27.33
N ALA A 6 -20.35 -5.91 26.07
CA ALA A 6 -19.96 -6.80 24.98
C ALA A 6 -18.53 -7.35 25.15
N THR A 7 -17.64 -6.60 25.81
CA THR A 7 -16.23 -7.00 26.03
C THR A 7 -16.08 -8.05 27.13
N GLU A 8 -17.06 -8.18 28.04
CA GLU A 8 -17.00 -9.10 29.19
C GLU A 8 -17.19 -10.57 28.79
N SER A 9 -17.78 -10.84 27.63
CA SER A 9 -18.13 -12.19 27.17
C SER A 9 -17.37 -12.66 25.93
N VAL A 10 -16.31 -11.94 25.52
CA VAL A 10 -15.54 -12.32 24.33
C VAL A 10 -14.85 -13.66 24.59
N PRO A 11 -15.19 -14.72 23.82
CA PRO A 11 -14.58 -16.02 24.03
C PRO A 11 -13.07 -15.90 23.75
N PRO A 12 -12.20 -16.55 24.55
CA PRO A 12 -10.76 -16.39 24.46
C PRO A 12 -10.20 -16.72 23.06
N GLY A 13 -10.88 -17.61 22.32
CA GLY A 13 -10.54 -17.88 20.91
C GLY A 13 -10.68 -16.64 20.01
N LEU A 14 -11.70 -15.81 20.20
CA LEU A 14 -11.90 -14.59 19.39
C LEU A 14 -10.85 -13.53 19.75
N THR A 15 -10.51 -13.38 21.02
CA THR A 15 -9.42 -12.48 21.46
C THR A 15 -8.10 -12.86 20.81
N LEU A 16 -7.78 -14.16 20.75
CA LEU A 16 -6.57 -14.64 20.08
C LEU A 16 -6.61 -14.39 18.57
N VAL A 17 -7.77 -14.57 17.92
CA VAL A 17 -7.94 -14.25 16.49
C VAL A 17 -7.75 -12.76 16.22
N ILE A 18 -8.34 -11.88 17.04
CA ILE A 18 -8.21 -10.42 16.91
C ILE A 18 -6.75 -10.01 17.11
N LEU A 19 -6.09 -10.55 18.14
CA LEU A 19 -4.68 -10.28 18.42
C LEU A 19 -3.80 -10.76 17.26
N ALA A 20 -4.05 -11.97 16.74
CA ALA A 20 -3.33 -12.52 15.60
C ALA A 20 -3.47 -11.65 14.35
N ILE A 21 -4.70 -11.24 14.00
CA ILE A 21 -4.95 -10.34 12.84
C ILE A 21 -4.20 -9.01 13.03
N THR A 22 -4.28 -8.42 14.23
CA THR A 22 -3.61 -7.15 14.54
C THR A 22 -2.10 -7.26 14.37
N LEU A 23 -1.49 -8.34 14.88
CA LEU A 23 -0.05 -8.57 14.71
C LEU A 23 0.33 -8.79 13.26
N VAL A 24 -0.46 -9.55 12.50
CA VAL A 24 -0.21 -9.78 11.07
C VAL A 24 -0.25 -8.46 10.30
N SER A 25 -1.22 -7.58 10.57
CA SER A 25 -1.29 -6.23 9.96
C SER A 25 -0.08 -5.36 10.33
N VAL A 26 0.40 -5.43 11.58
CA VAL A 26 1.61 -4.69 12.01
C VAL A 26 2.86 -5.23 11.34
N VAL A 27 2.99 -6.56 11.21
CA VAL A 27 4.11 -7.21 10.54
C VAL A 27 4.13 -6.84 9.05
N ASP A 28 2.99 -6.88 8.37
CA ASP A 28 2.85 -6.46 6.97
C ASP A 28 3.32 -5.00 6.77
N ALA A 29 2.85 -4.08 7.62
CA ALA A 29 3.24 -2.68 7.59
C ALA A 29 4.75 -2.49 7.86
N TYR A 30 5.31 -3.23 8.82
CA TYR A 30 6.74 -3.16 9.14
C TYR A 30 7.62 -3.72 8.01
N TRP A 31 7.15 -4.77 7.32
CA TRP A 31 7.81 -5.34 6.16
C TRP A 31 7.79 -4.37 4.97
N MET A 32 6.67 -3.64 4.76
CA MET A 32 6.56 -2.59 3.74
C MET A 32 7.53 -1.43 4.02
N ALA A 33 7.64 -1.01 5.28
CA ALA A 33 8.61 0.02 5.69
C ALA A 33 10.07 -0.41 5.49
N GLY A 34 10.38 -1.70 5.66
CA GLY A 34 11.73 -2.22 5.44
C GLY A 34 12.19 -2.20 3.97
N ARG A 35 11.25 -2.30 3.01
CA ARG A 35 11.59 -2.29 1.57
C ARG A 35 12.09 -0.94 1.08
N LEU A 36 11.56 0.16 1.62
CA LEU A 36 12.02 1.52 1.30
C LEU A 36 13.39 1.85 1.91
N ASN A 37 13.69 1.24 3.07
CA ASN A 37 14.93 1.48 3.80
C ASN A 37 16.11 0.58 3.36
N SER A 38 15.84 -0.47 2.58
CA SER A 38 16.88 -1.44 2.15
C SER A 38 17.80 -0.93 1.04
N GLY A 39 17.73 0.35 0.68
CA GLY A 39 18.76 1.04 -0.10
C GLY A 39 18.84 0.66 -1.58
N ASP A 40 18.01 -0.25 -2.07
CA ASP A 40 17.83 -0.48 -3.51
C ASP A 40 16.78 0.52 -4.02
N GLN A 41 17.13 1.80 -3.94
CA GLN A 41 16.59 2.77 -4.89
C GLN A 41 17.37 2.48 -6.17
N PRO A 42 16.73 1.97 -7.24
CA PRO A 42 17.28 2.17 -8.57
C PRO A 42 17.40 3.68 -8.69
N THR A 43 18.64 4.19 -8.70
CA THR A 43 18.87 5.49 -9.32
C THR A 43 18.22 5.37 -10.69
N PRO A 44 17.12 6.11 -10.98
CA PRO A 44 16.38 5.89 -12.20
C PRO A 44 17.38 6.08 -13.36
N PRO A 45 17.65 5.08 -14.21
CA PRO A 45 18.23 5.40 -15.47
C PRO A 45 17.23 6.35 -16.13
N SER A 46 17.68 7.58 -16.37
CA SER A 46 17.11 8.37 -17.44
C SER A 46 17.26 7.56 -18.73
N SER A 47 16.31 6.68 -19.00
CA SER A 47 16.09 5.99 -20.27
C SER A 47 14.75 5.28 -20.12
N SER A 48 13.64 5.86 -20.54
CA SER A 48 13.20 5.78 -21.94
C SER A 48 13.47 4.43 -22.58
N SER A 49 12.40 3.84 -23.11
CA SER A 49 12.32 3.00 -24.32
C SER A 49 11.45 1.75 -24.03
N GLU A 50 10.31 1.51 -24.68
CA GLU A 50 9.76 2.07 -25.91
C GLU A 50 8.23 2.00 -25.85
N THR A 51 7.61 3.18 -25.91
CA THR A 51 6.45 3.51 -26.74
C THR A 51 6.09 2.42 -27.77
N ASP A 52 5.01 1.66 -27.53
CA ASP A 52 4.11 1.33 -28.65
C ASP A 52 3.09 2.45 -28.72
N ALA A 53 3.44 3.49 -29.47
CA ALA A 53 2.53 4.52 -29.91
C ALA A 53 1.29 3.84 -30.52
N THR A 54 0.07 4.22 -30.18
CA THR A 54 -0.27 5.61 -29.92
C THR A 54 -0.34 5.94 -28.41
N THR A 55 0.33 5.11 -27.61
CA THR A 55 0.72 5.31 -26.20
C THR A 55 1.76 6.44 -26.09
N THR A 56 1.86 7.08 -24.91
CA THR A 56 2.94 7.99 -24.45
C THR A 56 2.42 9.39 -24.07
N GLU A 57 1.87 9.45 -22.86
CA GLU A 57 2.15 10.36 -21.73
C GLU A 57 1.41 9.71 -20.53
N SER A 58 1.56 8.39 -20.33
CA SER A 58 1.19 7.83 -19.03
C SER A 58 2.26 8.36 -18.09
N SER A 59 1.92 9.42 -17.36
CA SER A 59 2.75 9.99 -16.31
C SER A 59 2.84 8.93 -15.22
N THR A 60 3.67 7.93 -15.45
CA THR A 60 3.95 6.88 -14.50
C THR A 60 4.42 7.55 -13.21
N GLN A 61 3.57 7.50 -12.20
CA GLN A 61 3.77 8.14 -10.91
C GLN A 61 4.01 7.06 -9.86
N GLU A 62 4.80 7.36 -8.85
CA GLU A 62 4.93 6.45 -7.72
C GLU A 62 3.72 6.60 -6.81
N CYS A 63 3.09 5.49 -6.44
CA CYS A 63 2.01 5.52 -5.48
C CYS A 63 2.54 6.09 -4.17
N PRO A 64 2.02 7.23 -3.71
CA PRO A 64 2.52 7.86 -2.48
C PRO A 64 2.22 7.01 -1.24
N ASN A 65 1.36 6.00 -1.34
CA ASN A 65 1.01 5.12 -0.22
C ASN A 65 1.92 3.90 -0.09
N CYS A 66 2.27 3.23 -1.18
CA CYS A 66 3.05 2.00 -1.14
C CYS A 66 4.40 2.10 -1.87
N GLY A 67 4.73 3.27 -2.41
CA GLY A 67 5.98 3.56 -3.14
C GLY A 67 6.14 2.74 -4.42
N ARG A 68 5.03 2.23 -4.97
CA ARG A 68 5.06 1.40 -6.18
C ARG A 68 4.62 2.23 -7.35
N GLU A 69 5.29 2.02 -8.47
CA GLU A 69 4.93 2.62 -9.72
C GLU A 69 3.48 2.29 -10.11
N ILE A 70 2.71 3.34 -10.39
CA ILE A 70 1.32 3.29 -10.84
C ILE A 70 1.15 4.22 -12.03
N ASP A 71 0.13 3.95 -12.82
CA ASP A 71 -0.24 4.84 -13.90
C ASP A 71 -0.72 6.20 -13.35
N GLY A 72 -0.33 7.29 -13.99
CA GLY A 72 -0.75 8.65 -13.64
C GLY A 72 -2.23 8.92 -13.90
N GLU A 73 -2.86 8.16 -14.81
CA GLU A 73 -4.31 8.26 -15.08
C GLU A 73 -5.16 7.45 -14.10
N LEU A 74 -4.53 6.55 -13.33
CA LEU A 74 -5.25 5.76 -12.35
C LEU A 74 -5.57 6.64 -11.15
N THR A 75 -6.86 6.80 -10.85
CA THR A 75 -7.35 7.45 -9.62
C THR A 75 -7.28 6.52 -8.38
N PHE A 76 -6.76 5.31 -8.56
CA PHE A 76 -6.51 4.36 -7.48
C PHE A 76 -5.25 3.55 -7.73
N CYS A 77 -4.51 3.32 -6.67
CA CYS A 77 -3.38 2.43 -6.66
C CYS A 77 -3.90 0.99 -6.68
N HIS A 78 -3.70 0.30 -7.79
CA HIS A 78 -4.05 -1.12 -7.91
C HIS A 78 -3.26 -2.01 -6.93
N TRP A 79 -2.20 -1.50 -6.32
CA TRP A 79 -1.30 -2.27 -5.47
C TRP A 79 -1.68 -2.36 -4.00
N CYS A 80 -2.13 -1.25 -3.42
CA CYS A 80 -2.57 -1.20 -2.03
C CYS A 80 -4.05 -0.81 -1.94
N THR A 81 -4.73 -0.73 -3.09
CA THR A 81 -6.14 -0.31 -3.23
C THR A 81 -6.41 1.09 -2.67
N THR A 82 -5.36 1.85 -2.39
CA THR A 82 -5.45 3.23 -1.89
C THR A 82 -5.74 4.14 -3.05
N ARG A 83 -6.65 5.10 -2.89
CA ARG A 83 -6.91 6.10 -3.94
C ARG A 83 -5.68 6.98 -4.14
N VAL A 84 -5.48 7.43 -5.37
CA VAL A 84 -4.43 8.38 -5.72
C VAL A 84 -5.06 9.55 -6.47
N ASP A 85 -4.79 10.76 -6.01
CA ASP A 85 -5.38 11.99 -6.56
C ASP A 85 -4.46 12.55 -7.65
N GLU A 86 -5.04 13.01 -8.76
CA GLU A 86 -4.36 13.48 -9.98
C GLU A 86 -3.74 14.89 -9.82
N ASN A 87 -3.20 15.23 -8.65
CA ASN A 87 -2.89 16.61 -8.28
C ASN A 87 -1.46 17.06 -8.63
N GLY A 88 -1.24 17.35 -9.93
CA GLY A 88 -0.20 18.28 -10.40
C GLY A 88 0.46 17.91 -11.72
#